data_AF-A0A8C0NK95-F1
#
_entry.id   AF-A0A8C0NK95-F1
#
_cell.length_a   1.000
_cell.length_b   1.000
_cell.length_c   1.000
_cell.angle_alpha   90.00
_cell.angle_beta   90.00
_cell.angle_gamma   90.00
#
_symmetry.space_group_name_H-M   'P 1'
#
loop_
_entity.id
_entity.type
_entity.pdbx_description
1 polymer ?
#
loop_
_entity_poly.entity_id
_entity_poly.type
_entity_poly.pdbx_seq_one_letter_code
_entity_poly.pdbx_strand_id
1 'polypeptide(L)'
;MVHFTAEEKAAVISLWARVNVELVGGEVLGRLLVVYPWTQRFFDNFGNLSSESAIMGNPKVKAHGKKVLTSFGNAIKHMDDLKDTFAELSELHCDKLHVDPENFKAADCLPLDSESLVSGLWGKVNVDEVGGEALGRLLIVYPWTQRFFDSFGDLSTPDAVMSNAKVKAHGKKVLSE
;
A
#
# COMPACT_ATOMS: atom_id res chain seq x y z
N MET A 1 8.62 21.33 -1.22
CA MET A 1 8.66 20.10 -0.40
C MET A 1 7.22 19.73 -0.10
N VAL A 2 6.86 18.45 -0.16
CA VAL A 2 5.47 18.04 0.12
C VAL A 2 5.22 18.26 1.60
N HIS A 3 4.11 18.90 1.95
CA HIS A 3 3.67 19.08 3.32
C HIS A 3 2.50 18.15 3.57
N PHE A 4 2.67 17.18 4.47
CA PHE A 4 1.59 16.31 4.90
C PHE A 4 0.72 17.02 5.93
N THR A 5 -0.60 16.91 5.80
CA THR A 5 -1.52 17.36 6.85
C THR A 5 -1.40 16.46 8.08
N ALA A 6 -1.97 16.88 9.21
CA ALA A 6 -1.99 16.07 10.42
C ALA A 6 -2.74 14.74 10.21
N GLU A 7 -3.83 14.78 9.44
CA GLU A 7 -4.65 13.63 9.09
C GLU A 7 -3.87 12.64 8.21
N GLU A 8 -3.14 13.14 7.21
CA GLU A 8 -2.29 12.31 6.35
C GLU A 8 -1.18 11.63 7.15
N LYS A 9 -0.48 12.36 8.03
CA LYS A 9 0.53 11.79 8.93
C LYS A 9 -0.06 10.72 9.82
N ALA A 10 -1.21 10.98 10.44
CA ALA A 10 -1.87 10.03 11.31
C ALA A 10 -2.29 8.74 10.56
N ALA A 11 -2.77 8.87 9.32
CA ALA A 11 -3.11 7.75 8.48
C ALA A 11 -1.88 6.89 8.13
N VAL A 12 -0.77 7.51 7.71
CA VAL A 12 0.49 6.82 7.39
C VAL A 12 1.05 6.09 8.61
N ILE A 13 1.10 6.76 9.77
CA ILE A 13 1.58 6.15 11.03
C ILE A 13 0.71 4.96 11.43
N SER A 14 -0.61 5.10 11.34
CA SER A 14 -1.55 4.04 11.70
C SER A 14 -1.44 2.82 10.79
N LEU A 15 -1.21 3.04 9.50
CA LEU A 15 -0.94 1.96 8.54
C LEU A 15 0.40 1.28 8.85
N TRP A 16 1.46 2.07 9.06
CA TRP A 16 2.80 1.55 9.33
C TRP A 16 2.89 0.71 10.60
N ALA A 17 2.13 1.08 11.65
CA ALA A 17 2.06 0.33 12.89
C ALA A 17 1.58 -1.13 12.70
N ARG A 18 0.98 -1.45 11.56
CA ARG A 18 0.50 -2.80 11.20
C ARG A 18 1.48 -3.57 10.33
N VAL A 19 2.55 -2.94 9.85
CA VAL A 19 3.54 -3.56 8.97
C VAL A 19 4.53 -4.39 9.78
N ASN A 20 4.62 -5.68 9.47
CA ASN A 20 5.71 -6.52 9.98
C ASN A 20 6.89 -6.45 9.00
N VAL A 21 7.89 -5.63 9.35
CA VAL A 21 9.06 -5.35 8.50
C VAL A 21 9.83 -6.63 8.10
N GLU A 22 9.92 -7.63 8.99
CA GLU A 22 10.63 -8.89 8.71
C GLU A 22 9.93 -9.72 7.65
N LEU A 23 8.59 -9.81 7.72
CA LEU A 23 7.80 -10.62 6.80
C LEU A 23 7.57 -9.89 5.48
N VAL A 24 7.17 -8.62 5.55
CA VAL A 24 6.71 -7.85 4.38
C VAL A 24 7.89 -7.35 3.54
N GLY A 25 9.05 -7.06 4.15
CA GLY A 25 10.17 -6.48 3.43
C GLY A 25 10.68 -7.37 2.31
N GLY A 26 10.91 -8.65 2.61
CA GLY A 26 11.33 -9.63 1.60
C GLY A 26 10.28 -9.88 0.53
N GLU A 27 9.00 -9.87 0.90
CA GLU A 27 7.90 -10.06 -0.04
C GLU A 27 7.79 -8.91 -1.04
N VAL A 28 7.89 -7.66 -0.58
CA VAL A 28 7.82 -6.46 -1.45
C VAL A 28 8.95 -6.49 -2.48
N LEU A 29 10.21 -6.68 -2.03
CA LEU A 29 11.34 -6.72 -2.95
C LEU A 29 11.28 -7.94 -3.88
N GLY A 30 10.87 -9.10 -3.37
CA GLY A 30 10.70 -10.29 -4.19
C GLY A 30 9.69 -10.07 -5.32
N ARG A 31 8.53 -9.49 -5.00
CA ARG A 31 7.50 -9.13 -6.00
C ARG A 31 7.99 -8.12 -7.01
N LEU A 32 8.75 -7.10 -6.60
CA LEU A 32 9.39 -6.16 -7.52
C LEU A 32 10.23 -6.90 -8.58
N LEU A 33 11.08 -7.83 -8.14
CA LEU A 33 11.97 -8.58 -9.01
C LEU A 33 11.23 -9.56 -9.93
N VAL A 34 10.07 -10.05 -9.53
CA VAL A 34 9.20 -10.94 -10.33
C VAL A 34 8.40 -10.14 -11.36
N VAL A 35 7.71 -9.08 -10.92
CA VAL A 35 6.80 -8.28 -11.77
C VAL A 35 7.58 -7.41 -12.76
N TYR A 36 8.78 -6.96 -12.36
CA TYR A 36 9.64 -6.12 -13.17
C TYR A 36 11.03 -6.74 -13.33
N PRO A 37 11.18 -7.81 -14.14
CA PRO A 37 12.41 -8.60 -14.21
C PRO A 37 13.67 -7.81 -14.60
N TRP A 38 13.54 -6.69 -15.32
CA TRP A 38 14.66 -5.83 -15.67
C TRP A 38 15.35 -5.22 -14.44
N THR A 39 14.65 -5.13 -13.29
CA THR A 39 15.22 -4.64 -12.03
C THR A 39 16.23 -5.61 -11.42
N GLN A 40 16.22 -6.88 -11.82
CA GLN A 40 17.15 -7.90 -11.32
C GLN A 40 18.61 -7.56 -11.61
N ARG A 41 18.90 -6.81 -12.69
CA ARG A 41 20.25 -6.35 -13.06
C ARG A 41 20.96 -5.53 -11.98
N PHE A 42 20.20 -4.91 -11.07
CA PHE A 42 20.77 -4.15 -9.95
C PHE A 42 21.20 -5.05 -8.79
N PHE A 43 20.87 -6.35 -8.86
CA PHE A 43 21.02 -7.33 -7.79
C PHE A 43 21.83 -8.56 -8.24
N ASP A 44 22.72 -8.44 -9.23
CA ASP A 44 23.52 -9.56 -9.75
C ASP A 44 24.31 -10.32 -8.66
N ASN A 45 24.71 -9.61 -7.61
CA ASN A 45 25.41 -10.19 -6.45
C ASN A 45 24.50 -10.99 -5.50
N PHE A 46 23.19 -11.06 -5.77
CA PHE A 46 22.22 -11.79 -4.93
C PHE A 46 22.16 -13.28 -5.27
N GLY A 47 22.87 -13.72 -6.31
CA GLY A 47 22.93 -15.12 -6.72
C GLY A 47 21.77 -15.49 -7.63
N ASN A 48 21.14 -16.65 -7.41
CA ASN A 48 20.09 -17.12 -8.29
C ASN A 48 18.79 -16.31 -8.12
N LEU A 49 18.36 -15.66 -9.20
CA LEU A 49 17.10 -14.91 -9.34
C LEU A 49 16.30 -15.38 -10.57
N SER A 50 16.58 -16.56 -11.13
CA SER A 50 16.05 -16.99 -12.44
C SER A 50 14.58 -17.43 -12.43
N SER A 51 13.98 -17.63 -11.26
CA SER A 51 12.58 -18.02 -11.11
C SER A 51 11.96 -17.32 -9.91
N GLU A 52 10.63 -17.22 -9.89
CA GLU A 52 9.89 -16.68 -8.73
C GLU A 52 10.26 -17.39 -7.43
N SER A 53 10.29 -18.73 -7.41
CA SER A 53 10.68 -19.50 -6.22
C SER A 53 12.12 -19.22 -5.77
N ALA A 54 13.05 -19.03 -6.72
CA ALA A 54 14.42 -18.65 -6.41
C ALA A 54 14.48 -17.25 -5.81
N ILE A 55 13.75 -16.28 -6.37
CA ILE A 55 13.67 -14.89 -5.89
C ILE A 55 13.04 -14.83 -4.49
N MET A 56 11.84 -15.40 -4.31
CA MET A 56 11.08 -15.34 -3.06
C MET A 56 11.76 -16.15 -1.93
N GLY A 57 12.51 -17.18 -2.28
CA GLY A 57 13.33 -17.96 -1.35
C GLY A 57 14.68 -17.33 -1.01
N ASN A 58 15.13 -16.31 -1.76
CA ASN A 58 16.50 -15.81 -1.66
C ASN A 58 16.75 -15.05 -0.34
N PRO A 59 17.72 -15.48 0.49
CA PRO A 59 17.99 -14.83 1.77
C PRO A 59 18.52 -13.39 1.62
N LYS A 60 19.22 -13.07 0.53
CA LYS A 60 19.72 -11.71 0.25
C LYS A 60 18.59 -10.78 -0.18
N VAL A 61 17.62 -11.27 -0.95
CA VAL A 61 16.39 -10.52 -1.27
C VAL A 61 15.63 -10.20 0.02
N LYS A 62 15.41 -11.19 0.89
CA LYS A 62 14.74 -10.96 2.18
C LYS A 62 15.46 -9.94 3.06
N ALA A 63 16.78 -10.10 3.21
CA ALA A 63 17.60 -9.19 4.00
C ALA A 63 17.61 -7.76 3.44
N HIS A 64 17.65 -7.60 2.11
CA HIS A 64 17.64 -6.28 1.48
C HIS A 64 16.26 -5.62 1.55
N GLY A 65 15.19 -6.37 1.29
CA GLY A 65 13.82 -5.89 1.44
C GLY A 65 13.51 -5.39 2.85
N LYS A 66 14.02 -6.07 3.89
CA LYS A 66 13.99 -5.59 5.27
C LYS A 66 14.71 -4.25 5.44
N LYS A 67 15.90 -4.06 4.85
CA LYS A 67 16.62 -2.78 4.91
C LYS A 67 15.82 -1.65 4.27
N VAL A 68 15.18 -1.89 3.12
CA VAL A 68 14.31 -0.92 2.44
C VAL A 68 13.17 -0.48 3.35
N LEU A 69 12.39 -1.43 3.90
CA LEU A 69 11.28 -1.09 4.80
C LEU A 69 11.75 -0.45 6.11
N THR A 70 12.92 -0.83 6.63
CA THR A 70 13.49 -0.15 7.81
C THR A 70 13.75 1.33 7.52
N SER A 71 14.21 1.67 6.31
CA SER A 71 14.38 3.05 5.90
C SER A 71 13.06 3.81 5.80
N PHE A 72 11.98 3.19 5.30
CA PHE A 72 10.65 3.80 5.33
C PHE A 72 10.14 4.01 6.76
N GLY A 73 10.40 3.07 7.66
CA GLY A 73 10.09 3.24 9.08
C GLY A 73 10.84 4.40 9.73
N ASN A 74 12.06 4.71 9.25
CA ASN A 74 12.78 5.91 9.67
C ASN A 74 12.11 7.18 9.11
N ALA A 75 11.80 7.20 7.81
CA ALA A 75 11.11 8.32 7.16
C ALA A 75 9.78 8.68 7.83
N ILE A 76 9.01 7.68 8.27
CA ILE A 76 7.73 7.89 8.96
C ILE A 76 7.90 8.54 10.34
N LYS A 77 9.07 8.41 10.97
CA LYS A 77 9.39 9.14 12.21
C LYS A 77 9.81 10.59 11.95
N HIS A 78 10.18 10.91 10.69
CA HIS A 78 10.73 12.19 10.26
C HIS A 78 9.96 12.78 9.07
N MET A 79 8.62 12.66 9.07
CA MET A 79 7.77 13.05 7.93
C MET A 79 7.83 14.54 7.56
N ASP A 80 8.28 15.39 8.48
CA ASP A 80 8.50 16.83 8.24
C ASP A 80 9.85 17.13 7.59
N ASP A 81 10.78 16.16 7.58
CA ASP A 81 12.15 16.33 7.14
C ASP A 81 12.64 15.14 6.29
N LEU A 82 11.81 14.74 5.33
CA LEU A 82 12.12 13.60 4.46
C LEU A 82 13.37 13.82 3.60
N LYS A 83 13.65 15.07 3.22
CA LYS A 83 14.78 15.40 2.34
C LYS A 83 16.10 15.08 3.04
N ASP A 84 16.28 15.58 4.25
CA ASP A 84 17.54 15.35 4.98
C ASP A 84 17.59 13.91 5.49
N THR A 85 16.45 13.33 5.88
CA THR A 85 16.35 11.90 6.27
C THR A 85 16.81 10.94 5.16
N PHE A 86 16.55 11.27 3.89
CA PHE A 86 16.95 10.45 2.73
C PHE A 86 18.21 10.95 2.02
N ALA A 87 18.89 11.99 2.50
CA ALA A 87 19.99 12.61 1.77
C ALA A 87 21.11 11.61 1.40
N GLU A 88 21.61 10.86 2.38
CA GLU A 88 22.66 9.84 2.15
C GLU A 88 22.20 8.71 1.24
N LEU A 89 20.93 8.28 1.36
CA LEU A 89 20.36 7.25 0.49
C LEU A 89 20.16 7.77 -0.94
N SER A 90 19.78 9.03 -1.10
CA SER A 90 19.64 9.68 -2.39
C SER A 90 20.98 9.77 -3.10
N GLU A 91 22.03 10.19 -2.40
CA GLU A 91 23.41 10.22 -2.93
C GLU A 91 23.87 8.80 -3.32
N LEU A 92 23.64 7.81 -2.44
CA LEU A 92 23.97 6.42 -2.75
C LEU A 92 23.31 5.92 -4.03
N HIS A 93 22.00 6.15 -4.19
CA HIS A 93 21.26 5.67 -5.36
C HIS A 93 21.59 6.44 -6.65
N CYS A 94 21.94 7.72 -6.54
CA CYS A 94 22.30 8.57 -7.67
C CYS A 94 23.76 8.34 -8.10
N ASP A 95 24.71 8.58 -7.19
CA ASP A 95 26.14 8.75 -7.53
C ASP A 95 26.90 7.42 -7.56
N LYS A 96 26.43 6.40 -6.83
CA LYS A 96 27.11 5.11 -6.74
C LYS A 96 26.37 4.02 -7.49
N LEU A 97 25.07 3.89 -7.23
CA LEU A 97 24.26 2.82 -7.83
C LEU A 97 23.70 3.18 -9.21
N HIS A 98 23.65 4.48 -9.56
CA HIS A 98 23.17 4.98 -10.85
C HIS A 98 21.79 4.40 -11.22
N VAL A 99 20.89 4.32 -10.23
CA VAL A 99 19.54 3.77 -10.43
C VAL A 99 18.69 4.81 -11.14
N ASP A 100 18.13 4.44 -12.29
CA ASP A 100 17.21 5.30 -13.03
C ASP A 100 15.97 5.61 -12.17
N PRO A 101 15.59 6.90 -12.01
CA PRO A 101 14.45 7.32 -11.21
C PRO A 101 13.12 6.62 -11.51
N GLU A 102 12.91 6.16 -12.75
CA GLU A 102 11.69 5.43 -13.14
C GLU A 102 11.51 4.11 -12.37
N ASN A 103 12.60 3.50 -11.87
CA ASN A 103 12.49 2.27 -11.07
C ASN A 103 11.87 2.51 -9.69
N PHE A 104 11.93 3.73 -9.14
CA PHE A 104 11.24 4.04 -7.87
C PHE A 104 9.72 4.11 -8.06
N LYS A 105 9.24 4.56 -9.22
CA LYS A 105 7.80 4.54 -9.56
C LYS A 105 7.27 3.13 -9.74
N ALA A 106 8.09 2.21 -10.24
CA ALA A 106 7.71 0.80 -10.35
C ALA A 106 7.46 0.16 -8.98
N ALA A 107 8.17 0.60 -7.93
CA ALA A 107 7.91 0.16 -6.57
C ALA A 107 6.55 0.65 -6.03
N ASP A 108 6.10 1.84 -6.43
CA ASP A 108 4.79 2.40 -6.04
C ASP A 108 3.61 1.62 -6.65
N CYS A 109 3.83 0.92 -7.76
CA CYS A 109 2.78 0.18 -8.48
C CYS A 109 2.63 -1.28 -8.05
N LEU A 110 3.36 -1.74 -7.03
CA LEU A 110 3.25 -3.13 -6.57
C LEU A 110 1.90 -3.35 -5.87
N PRO A 111 1.04 -4.25 -6.37
CA PRO A 111 -0.10 -4.73 -5.61
C PRO A 111 0.48 -5.47 -4.38
N LEU A 112 0.33 -4.88 -3.19
CA LEU A 112 0.58 -5.59 -1.94
C LEU A 112 -0.64 -6.46 -1.63
N ASP A 113 -0.88 -7.48 -2.45
CA ASP A 113 -1.81 -8.57 -2.16
C ASP A 113 -1.06 -9.69 -1.42
N SER A 114 -0.43 -9.36 -0.30
CA SER A 114 -0.03 -10.42 0.63
C SER A 114 -1.31 -10.90 1.31
N GLU A 115 -1.71 -12.15 1.08
CA GLU A 115 -2.79 -12.81 1.82
C GLU A 115 -2.67 -12.58 3.34
N SER A 116 -1.45 -12.47 3.85
CA SER A 116 -1.17 -12.21 5.27
C SER A 116 -1.55 -10.80 5.73
N LEU A 117 -1.23 -9.74 4.97
CA LEU A 117 -1.68 -8.38 5.28
C LEU A 117 -3.18 -8.21 5.04
N VAL A 118 -3.73 -8.81 3.97
CA VAL A 118 -5.18 -8.80 3.71
C VAL A 118 -5.90 -9.49 4.86
N SER A 119 -5.51 -10.70 5.24
CA SER A 119 -6.09 -11.43 6.38
C SER A 119 -5.90 -10.68 7.71
N GLY A 120 -4.71 -10.12 7.95
CA GLY A 120 -4.40 -9.37 9.17
C GLY A 120 -5.10 -8.01 9.28
N LEU A 121 -5.38 -7.35 8.16
CA LEU A 121 -6.18 -6.13 8.10
C LEU A 121 -7.67 -6.46 8.18
N TRP A 122 -8.13 -7.48 7.47
CA TRP A 122 -9.52 -7.94 7.48
C TRP A 122 -9.98 -8.36 8.87
N GLY A 123 -9.14 -9.07 9.62
CA GLY A 123 -9.42 -9.43 11.02
C GLY A 123 -9.50 -8.24 11.99
N LYS A 124 -9.08 -7.04 11.56
CA LYS A 124 -9.13 -5.79 12.34
C LYS A 124 -10.13 -4.77 11.78
N VAL A 125 -10.76 -5.06 10.66
CA VAL A 125 -11.79 -4.21 10.06
C VAL A 125 -13.10 -4.48 10.77
N ASN A 126 -13.73 -3.43 11.27
CA ASN A 126 -15.13 -3.50 11.65
C ASN A 126 -15.96 -3.48 10.36
N VAL A 127 -16.31 -4.68 9.88
CA VAL A 127 -17.07 -4.89 8.64
C VAL A 127 -18.38 -4.10 8.63
N ASP A 128 -18.96 -3.90 9.82
CA ASP A 128 -20.21 -3.16 10.01
C ASP A 128 -20.07 -1.66 9.74
N GLU A 129 -18.88 -1.11 9.96
CA GLU A 129 -18.58 0.31 9.81
C GLU A 129 -17.97 0.59 8.42
N VAL A 130 -17.01 -0.23 8.02
CA VAL A 130 -16.24 -0.05 6.78
C VAL A 130 -17.06 -0.37 5.53
N GLY A 131 -17.95 -1.37 5.58
CA GLY A 131 -18.76 -1.75 4.43
C GLY A 131 -19.71 -0.65 3.98
N GLY A 132 -20.43 -0.07 4.94
CA GLY A 132 -21.33 1.05 4.69
C GLY A 132 -20.59 2.30 4.19
N GLU A 133 -19.45 2.62 4.80
CA GLU A 133 -18.65 3.78 4.41
C GLU A 133 -18.02 3.61 3.01
N ALA A 134 -17.49 2.44 2.69
CA ALA A 134 -16.91 2.16 1.38
C ALA A 134 -17.94 2.26 0.25
N LEU A 135 -19.13 1.67 0.44
CA LEU A 135 -20.22 1.80 -0.53
C LEU A 135 -20.71 3.25 -0.64
N GLY A 136 -20.82 3.97 0.48
CA GLY A 136 -21.19 5.38 0.47
C GLY A 136 -20.20 6.24 -0.31
N ARG A 137 -18.89 6.07 -0.07
CA ARG A 137 -17.83 6.76 -0.82
C ARG A 137 -17.86 6.42 -2.30
N LEU A 138 -18.09 5.16 -2.67
CA LEU A 138 -18.23 4.73 -4.06
C LEU A 138 -19.38 5.49 -4.75
N LEU A 139 -20.55 5.55 -4.11
CA LEU A 139 -21.75 6.22 -4.66
C LEU A 139 -21.57 7.75 -4.76
N ILE A 140 -20.74 8.35 -3.90
CA ILE A 140 -20.42 9.80 -3.94
C ILE A 140 -19.39 10.10 -5.03
N VAL A 141 -18.31 9.33 -5.10
CA VAL A 141 -17.21 9.55 -6.05
C VAL A 141 -17.64 9.17 -7.47
N TYR A 142 -18.51 8.17 -7.62
CA TYR A 142 -19.02 7.69 -8.89
C TYR A 142 -20.56 7.71 -8.92
N PRO A 143 -21.21 8.89 -9.03
CA PRO A 143 -22.67 9.00 -8.97
C PRO A 143 -23.42 8.18 -10.02
N TRP A 144 -22.78 7.87 -11.16
CA TRP A 144 -23.36 7.00 -12.19
C TRP A 144 -23.70 5.60 -11.68
N THR A 145 -23.04 5.12 -10.62
CA THR A 145 -23.31 3.82 -10.01
C THR A 145 -24.62 3.80 -9.22
N GLN A 146 -25.16 4.97 -8.83
CA GLN A 146 -26.40 5.08 -8.07
C GLN A 146 -27.61 4.49 -8.81
N ARG A 147 -27.57 4.45 -10.16
CA ARG A 147 -28.60 3.84 -11.02
C ARG A 147 -28.85 2.34 -10.77
N PHE A 148 -27.92 1.66 -10.09
CA PHE A 148 -28.09 0.26 -9.72
C PHE A 148 -28.77 0.09 -8.35
N PHE A 149 -28.98 1.21 -7.64
CA PHE A 149 -29.49 1.26 -6.28
C PHE A 149 -30.80 2.06 -6.20
N ASP A 150 -31.61 2.08 -7.26
CA ASP A 150 -32.88 2.82 -7.31
C ASP A 150 -33.83 2.46 -6.15
N SER A 151 -33.74 1.23 -5.65
CA SER A 151 -34.52 0.77 -4.48
C SER A 151 -34.06 1.36 -3.14
N PHE A 152 -32.94 2.09 -3.11
CA PHE A 152 -32.35 2.64 -1.89
C PHE A 152 -32.91 4.02 -1.54
N GLY A 153 -33.72 4.61 -2.42
CA GLY A 153 -34.32 5.92 -2.22
C GLY A 153 -33.38 7.04 -2.68
N ASP A 154 -33.42 8.18 -2.00
CA ASP A 154 -32.59 9.33 -2.36
C ASP A 154 -31.11 9.06 -2.07
N LEU A 155 -30.29 9.20 -3.11
CA LEU A 155 -28.83 9.11 -3.09
C LEU A 155 -28.19 10.32 -3.79
N SER A 156 -28.97 11.36 -4.08
CA SER A 156 -28.56 12.49 -4.92
C SER A 156 -27.50 13.41 -4.28
N THR A 157 -27.33 13.34 -2.96
CA THR A 157 -26.36 14.16 -2.21
C THR A 157 -25.48 13.30 -1.31
N PRO A 158 -24.26 13.75 -0.97
CA PRO A 158 -23.39 13.05 -0.03
C PRO A 158 -24.07 12.76 1.32
N ASP A 159 -24.80 13.72 1.88
CA ASP A 159 -25.50 13.53 3.15
C ASP A 159 -26.62 12.50 3.03
N ALA A 160 -27.38 12.51 1.93
CA ALA A 160 -28.39 11.50 1.65
C ALA A 160 -27.76 10.11 1.57
N VAL A 161 -26.64 9.96 0.86
CA VAL A 161 -25.92 8.68 0.74
C VAL A 161 -25.37 8.20 2.08
N MET A 162 -24.67 9.06 2.83
CA MET A 162 -23.98 8.68 4.08
C MET A 162 -24.93 8.43 5.25
N SER A 163 -26.11 9.04 5.24
CA SER A 163 -27.16 8.78 6.24
C SER A 163 -28.08 7.61 5.88
N ASN A 164 -28.03 7.11 4.64
CA ASN A 164 -28.95 6.07 4.15
C ASN A 164 -28.71 4.70 4.81
N ALA A 165 -29.72 4.20 5.53
CA ALA A 165 -29.64 2.92 6.22
C ALA A 165 -29.49 1.71 5.28
N LYS A 166 -30.03 1.77 4.05
CA LYS A 166 -29.90 0.71 3.05
C LYS A 166 -28.48 0.65 2.47
N VAL A 167 -27.84 1.80 2.27
CA VAL A 167 -26.41 1.87 1.89
C VAL A 167 -25.55 1.22 2.98
N LYS A 168 -25.78 1.56 4.25
CA LYS A 168 -25.04 0.95 5.36
C LYS A 168 -25.24 -0.56 5.44
N ALA A 169 -26.49 -1.03 5.38
CA ALA A 169 -26.81 -2.45 5.46
C ALA A 169 -26.27 -3.25 4.28
N HIS A 170 -26.36 -2.72 3.06
CA HIS A 170 -25.86 -3.39 1.86
C HIS A 170 -24.33 -3.41 1.83
N GLY A 171 -23.68 -2.31 2.17
CA GLY A 171 -22.22 -2.25 2.27
C GLY A 171 -21.68 -3.25 3.28
N LYS A 172 -22.34 -3.40 4.44
CA LYS A 172 -22.05 -4.46 5.41
C LYS A 172 -22.19 -5.85 4.79
N LYS A 173 -23.29 -6.11 4.06
CA LYS A 173 -23.56 -7.41 3.44
C LYS A 173 -22.46 -7.80 2.44
N VAL A 174 -22.06 -6.87 1.57
CA VAL A 174 -21.04 -7.09 0.52
C VAL A 174 -19.68 -7.49 1.10
N LEU A 175 -19.31 -6.95 2.27
CA LEU A 175 -18.07 -7.31 2.95
C LEU A 175 -18.22 -8.50 3.93
N SER A 176 -19.39 -9.15 3.97
CA SER A 176 -19.64 -10.31 4.84
C SER A 176 -19.87 -11.62 4.08
N GLU A 177 -19.99 -11.56 2.75
CA GLU A 177 -20.09 -12.70 1.81
C GLU A 177 -18.71 -13.03 1.23
#